data_AF-A0A914YQ67-F1
#
_entry.id   AF-A0A914YQ67-F1
#
_cell.length_a   1.000
_cell.length_b   1.000
_cell.length_c   1.000
_cell.angle_alpha   90.00
_cell.angle_beta   90.00
_cell.angle_gamma   90.00
#
_symmetry.space_group_name_H-M   'P 1'
#
loop_
_entity.id
_entity.type
_entity.pdbx_description
1 polymer ?
#
loop_
_entity_poly.entity_id
_entity_poly.type
_entity_poly.pdbx_seq_one_letter_code
_entity_poly.pdbx_strand_id
1 'polypeptide(L)'
;MEEFIEPAKAMNLTESEYAILRVLCFFTAETKLSSGGREIVRKARNFYRNILVEHLRQSNLSNEISIATKVSEILSILPILEIASRLANDEFTFMTLFNVAEMQGKLTYDLYVKKSL
;
A
#
# COMPACT_ATOMS: atom_id res chain seq x y z
N MET A 1 -12.50 5.45 -2.41
CA MET A 1 -12.44 4.25 -1.55
C MET A 1 -13.28 3.10 -2.09
N GLU A 2 -14.48 3.34 -2.62
CA GLU A 2 -15.32 2.30 -3.26
C GLU A 2 -14.58 1.53 -4.37
N GLU A 3 -13.75 2.23 -5.15
CA GLU A 3 -12.91 1.64 -6.22
C GLU A 3 -11.92 0.57 -5.75
N PHE A 4 -11.54 0.53 -4.47
CA PHE A 4 -10.71 -0.54 -3.89
C PHE A 4 -11.56 -1.66 -3.27
N ILE A 5 -12.71 -1.29 -2.69
CA ILE A 5 -13.58 -2.21 -1.95
C ILE A 5 -14.15 -3.28 -2.88
N GLU A 6 -14.62 -2.88 -4.08
CA GLU A 6 -15.22 -3.82 -5.01
C GLU A 6 -14.22 -4.84 -5.59
N PRO A 7 -13.00 -4.45 -6.04
CA PRO A 7 -11.96 -5.42 -6.40
C PRO A 7 -11.54 -6.34 -5.25
N ALA A 8 -11.39 -5.81 -4.04
CA ALA A 8 -11.00 -6.62 -2.88
C ALA A 8 -12.06 -7.67 -2.54
N LYS A 9 -13.35 -7.31 -2.63
CA LYS A 9 -14.48 -8.25 -2.51
C LYS A 9 -14.51 -9.27 -3.63
N ALA A 10 -14.38 -8.83 -4.89
CA ALA A 10 -14.42 -9.71 -6.06
C ALA A 10 -13.31 -10.77 -6.02
N MET A 11 -12.14 -10.40 -5.49
CA MET A 11 -11.02 -11.32 -5.31
C MET A 11 -11.13 -12.18 -4.06
N ASN A 12 -12.13 -11.99 -3.18
CA ASN A 12 -12.17 -12.63 -1.85
C ASN A 12 -10.86 -12.42 -1.08
N LEU A 13 -10.39 -11.17 -1.01
CA LEU A 13 -9.16 -10.82 -0.30
C LEU A 13 -9.34 -11.11 1.20
N THR A 14 -8.52 -11.99 1.76
CA THR A 14 -8.57 -12.30 3.19
C THR A 14 -7.93 -11.20 4.03
N GLU A 15 -8.23 -11.17 5.33
CA GLU A 15 -7.62 -10.20 6.25
C GLU A 15 -6.09 -10.35 6.29
N SER A 16 -5.58 -11.57 6.26
CA SER A 16 -4.14 -11.88 6.20
C SER A 16 -3.48 -11.37 4.91
N GLU A 17 -4.12 -11.60 3.75
CA GLU A 17 -3.64 -11.10 2.47
C GLU A 17 -3.66 -9.56 2.43
N TYR A 18 -4.71 -8.94 2.97
CA TYR A 18 -4.82 -7.49 3.10
C TYR A 18 -3.74 -6.91 4.03
N ALA A 19 -3.43 -7.57 5.14
CA ALA A 19 -2.37 -7.16 6.04
C ALA A 19 -1.00 -7.19 5.35
N ILE A 20 -0.71 -8.24 4.57
CA ILE A 20 0.52 -8.32 3.77
C ILE A 20 0.56 -7.20 2.71
N LEU A 21 -0.57 -6.93 2.05
CA LEU A 21 -0.68 -5.85 1.08
C LEU A 21 -0.36 -4.48 1.71
N ARG A 22 -0.88 -4.19 2.91
CA ARG A 22 -0.57 -2.95 3.65
C ARG A 22 0.91 -2.81 3.94
N VAL A 23 1.58 -3.91 4.31
CA VAL A 23 3.03 -3.92 4.54
C VAL A 23 3.78 -3.66 3.24
N LEU A 24 3.33 -4.21 2.11
CA LEU A 24 3.92 -3.94 0.79
C LEU A 24 3.76 -2.47 0.37
N CYS A 25 2.63 -1.84 0.68
CA CYS A 25 2.41 -0.39 0.48
C CYS A 25 3.33 0.44 1.37
N PHE A 26 3.55 0.04 2.62
CA PHE A 26 4.42 0.73 3.56
C PHE A 26 5.88 0.72 3.07
N PHE A 27 6.36 -0.41 2.58
CA PHE A 27 7.70 -0.54 2.00
C PHE A 27 7.73 -0.09 0.53
N THR A 28 7.22 1.09 0.22
CA THR A 28 7.36 1.70 -1.11
C THR A 28 8.72 2.39 -1.26
N ALA A 29 9.24 2.40 -2.49
CA ALA A 29 10.54 2.99 -2.77
C ALA A 29 10.41 4.53 -2.78
N GLU A 30 10.68 5.15 -1.63
CA GLU A 30 10.70 6.61 -1.51
C GLU A 30 12.04 7.16 -2.06
N THR A 31 11.94 8.20 -2.91
CA THR A 31 13.10 8.79 -3.62
C THR A 31 14.14 9.41 -2.67
N LYS A 32 13.71 9.85 -1.48
CA LYS A 32 14.56 10.49 -0.46
C LYS A 32 15.36 9.50 0.39
N LEU A 33 15.19 8.20 0.22
CA LEU A 33 15.97 7.19 0.96
C LEU A 33 17.43 7.15 0.50
N SER A 34 18.34 6.92 1.44
CA SER A 34 19.74 6.59 1.13
C SER A 34 19.84 5.31 0.30
N SER A 35 20.96 5.07 -0.36
CA SER A 35 21.19 3.83 -1.10
C SER A 35 21.00 2.57 -0.23
N GLY A 36 21.52 2.60 1.00
CA GLY A 36 21.32 1.53 1.98
C GLY A 36 19.86 1.40 2.41
N GLY A 37 19.15 2.51 2.62
CA GLY A 37 17.72 2.51 2.94
C GLY A 37 16.86 1.90 1.82
N ARG A 38 17.13 2.26 0.56
CA ARG A 38 16.47 1.68 -0.60
C ARG A 38 16.69 0.17 -0.69
N GLU A 39 17.89 -0.29 -0.39
CA GLU A 39 18.21 -1.72 -0.39
C GLU A 39 17.48 -2.49 0.72
N ILE A 40 17.39 -1.92 1.93
CA ILE A 40 16.60 -2.50 3.02
C ILE A 40 15.13 -2.61 2.65
N VAL A 41 14.54 -1.53 2.10
CA VAL A 41 13.15 -1.53 1.63
C VAL A 41 12.93 -2.58 0.55
N ARG A 42 13.84 -2.68 -0.43
CA ARG A 42 13.77 -3.70 -1.48
C ARG A 42 13.79 -5.12 -0.91
N LYS A 43 14.68 -5.39 0.06
CA LYS A 43 14.76 -6.70 0.75
C LYS A 43 13.47 -7.01 1.51
N ALA A 44 12.92 -6.03 2.24
CA ALA A 44 11.66 -6.19 2.96
C ALA A 44 10.51 -6.51 2.00
N ARG A 45 10.37 -5.78 0.88
CA ARG A 45 9.33 -6.09 -0.13
C ARG A 45 9.44 -7.50 -0.67
N ASN A 46 10.66 -7.94 -1.01
CA ASN A 46 10.88 -9.29 -1.52
C ASN A 46 10.52 -10.36 -0.48
N PHE A 47 10.88 -10.11 0.78
CA PHE A 47 10.52 -10.99 1.90
C PHE A 47 9.00 -11.12 2.04
N TYR A 48 8.26 -10.00 2.07
CA TYR A 48 6.81 -10.05 2.20
C TYR A 48 6.08 -10.60 0.97
N ARG A 49 6.64 -10.44 -0.24
CA ARG A 49 6.15 -11.14 -1.45
C ARG A 49 6.29 -12.65 -1.32
N ASN A 50 7.40 -13.13 -0.79
CA ASN A 50 7.60 -14.56 -0.55
C ASN A 50 6.64 -15.07 0.53
N ILE A 51 6.42 -14.29 1.61
CA ILE A 51 5.42 -14.64 2.62
C ILE A 51 4.02 -14.76 2.02
N LEU A 52 3.63 -13.87 1.09
CA LEU A 52 2.34 -13.96 0.41
C LEU A 52 2.21 -15.28 -0.35
N VAL A 53 3.25 -15.67 -1.10
CA VAL A 53 3.28 -16.95 -1.83
C VAL A 53 3.16 -18.14 -0.87
N GLU A 54 3.93 -18.14 0.21
CA GLU A 54 3.87 -19.21 1.22
C GLU A 54 2.51 -19.29 1.93
N HIS A 55 1.91 -18.14 2.24
CA HIS A 55 0.57 -18.06 2.81
C HIS A 55 -0.48 -18.69 1.88
N LEU A 56 -0.40 -18.38 0.58
CA LEU A 56 -1.29 -18.92 -0.44
C LEU A 56 -1.10 -20.44 -0.63
N ARG A 57 0.13 -20.94 -0.53
CA ARG A 57 0.40 -22.39 -0.53
C ARG A 57 -0.28 -23.10 0.65
N GLN A 58 -0.30 -22.46 1.82
CA GLN A 58 -0.91 -23.01 3.02
C GLN A 58 -2.45 -22.92 3.02
N SER A 59 -3.05 -22.04 2.21
CA SER A 59 -4.50 -21.80 2.16
C SER A 59 -5.27 -22.68 1.15
N ASN A 60 -4.74 -23.89 0.85
CA ASN A 60 -5.32 -24.88 -0.08
C ASN A 60 -5.25 -24.55 -1.59
N LEU A 61 -4.44 -23.57 -2.02
CA LEU A 61 -4.10 -23.45 -3.43
C LEU A 61 -3.02 -24.49 -3.77
N SER A 62 -3.45 -25.59 -4.39
CA SER A 62 -2.60 -26.76 -4.63
C SER A 62 -1.75 -26.69 -5.90
N ASN A 63 -2.00 -25.72 -6.79
CA ASN A 63 -1.27 -25.54 -8.05
C ASN A 63 -0.56 -24.18 -8.09
N GLU A 64 0.73 -24.20 -8.46
CA GLU A 64 1.57 -23.01 -8.67
C GLU A 64 0.96 -22.00 -9.65
N ILE A 65 0.21 -22.46 -10.67
CA ILE A 65 -0.49 -21.56 -11.60
C ILE A 65 -1.55 -20.74 -10.86
N SER A 66 -2.36 -21.38 -10.00
CA SER A 66 -3.41 -20.70 -9.24
C SER A 66 -2.83 -19.71 -8.23
N ILE A 67 -1.70 -20.07 -7.60
CA ILE A 67 -0.97 -19.17 -6.71
C ILE A 67 -0.45 -17.95 -7.50
N ALA A 68 0.19 -18.17 -8.65
CA ALA A 68 0.70 -17.09 -9.48
C ALA A 68 -0.41 -16.13 -9.94
N THR A 69 -1.56 -16.66 -10.36
CA THR A 69 -2.74 -15.86 -10.73
C THR A 69 -3.22 -15.02 -9.55
N LYS A 70 -3.40 -15.63 -8.38
CA LYS A 70 -3.85 -14.94 -7.17
C LYS A 70 -2.88 -13.86 -6.70
N VAL A 71 -1.57 -14.14 -6.73
CA VAL A 71 -0.54 -13.14 -6.42
C VAL A 71 -0.60 -11.98 -7.40
N SER A 72 -0.75 -12.26 -8.70
CA SER A 72 -0.87 -11.23 -9.73
C SER A 72 -2.09 -10.33 -9.48
N GLU A 73 -3.25 -10.92 -9.20
CA GLU A 73 -4.48 -10.20 -8.85
C GLU A 73 -4.27 -9.29 -7.64
N ILE A 74 -3.73 -9.81 -6.53
CA ILE A 74 -3.49 -9.03 -5.31
C ILE A 74 -2.52 -7.86 -5.58
N LEU A 75 -1.41 -8.13 -6.26
CA LEU A 75 -0.40 -7.12 -6.54
C LEU A 75 -0.87 -6.09 -7.59
N SER A 76 -1.80 -6.45 -8.46
CA SER A 76 -2.39 -5.53 -9.46
C SER A 76 -3.17 -4.38 -8.83
N ILE A 77 -3.58 -4.51 -7.56
CA ILE A 77 -4.29 -3.46 -6.83
C ILE A 77 -3.33 -2.36 -6.32
N LEU A 78 -2.04 -2.66 -6.14
CA LEU A 78 -1.07 -1.70 -5.60
C LEU A 78 -1.03 -0.34 -6.35
N PRO A 79 -0.98 -0.28 -7.69
CA PRO A 79 -0.99 0.98 -8.41
C PRO A 79 -2.26 1.81 -8.18
N ILE A 80 -3.42 1.14 -8.04
CA ILE A 80 -4.70 1.80 -7.77
C ILE A 80 -4.66 2.45 -6.39
N LEU A 81 -4.14 1.74 -5.39
CA LEU A 81 -3.94 2.27 -4.04
C LEU A 81 -2.95 3.44 -4.01
N GLU A 82 -1.87 3.39 -4.79
CA GLU A 82 -0.90 4.49 -4.91
C GLU A 82 -1.55 5.75 -5.50
N ILE A 83 -2.40 5.62 -6.52
CA ILE A 83 -3.15 6.74 -7.11
C ILE A 83 -4.14 7.31 -6.10
N ALA A 84 -4.96 6.45 -5.48
CA ALA A 84 -5.94 6.87 -4.49
C ALA A 84 -5.26 7.57 -3.29
N SER A 85 -4.11 7.04 -2.84
CA SER A 85 -3.31 7.66 -1.78
C SER A 85 -2.79 9.04 -2.18
N ARG A 86 -2.40 9.25 -3.43
CA ARG A 86 -1.93 10.55 -3.92
C ARG A 86 -3.05 11.57 -3.92
N LEU A 87 -4.20 11.22 -4.47
CA LEU A 87 -5.40 12.08 -4.49
C LEU A 87 -5.83 12.48 -3.08
N ALA A 88 -5.88 11.51 -2.16
CA ALA A 88 -6.18 11.77 -0.76
C ALA A 88 -5.14 12.69 -0.11
N ASN A 89 -3.86 12.51 -0.41
CA ASN A 89 -2.79 13.36 0.12
C ASN A 89 -2.90 14.80 -0.37
N ASP A 90 -3.25 15.02 -1.63
CA ASP A 90 -3.48 16.36 -2.19
C ASP A 90 -4.68 17.05 -1.52
N GLU A 91 -5.78 16.31 -1.30
CA GLU A 91 -6.96 16.79 -0.58
C GLU A 91 -6.63 17.15 0.87
N PHE A 92 -5.92 16.29 1.60
CA PHE A 92 -5.50 16.59 2.98
C PHE A 92 -4.52 17.77 3.07
N THR A 93 -3.66 17.94 2.07
CA THR A 93 -2.78 19.12 1.98
C THR A 93 -3.61 20.39 1.83
N PHE A 94 -4.61 20.40 0.95
CA PHE A 94 -5.55 21.51 0.80
C PHE A 94 -6.28 21.80 2.12
N MET A 95 -6.91 20.78 2.73
CA MET A 95 -7.64 20.95 3.98
C MET A 95 -6.77 21.51 5.10
N THR A 96 -5.52 21.05 5.20
CA THR A 96 -4.56 21.52 6.21
C THR A 96 -4.12 22.96 5.95
N LEU A 97 -3.87 23.36 4.70
CA LEU A 97 -3.47 24.73 4.36
C LEU A 97 -4.56 25.75 4.67
N PHE A 98 -5.81 25.43 4.33
CA PHE A 98 -6.96 26.32 4.50
C PHE A 98 -7.71 26.12 5.82
N ASN A 99 -7.17 25.30 6.73
CA ASN A 99 -7.77 24.95 8.02
C ASN A 99 -9.23 24.47 7.91
N VAL A 100 -9.54 23.71 6.86
CA VAL A 100 -10.85 23.08 6.71
C VAL A 100 -10.98 22.02 7.79
N ALA A 101 -12.12 21.98 8.48
CA ALA A 101 -12.39 21.03 9.56
C ALA A 101 -11.33 21.04 10.69
N GLU A 102 -10.76 22.21 10.98
CA GLU A 102 -9.74 22.40 12.05
C GLU A 102 -8.47 21.56 11.86
N MET A 103 -8.11 21.26 10.61
CA MET A 103 -6.95 20.41 10.29
C MET A 103 -5.58 21.08 10.42
N GLN A 104 -5.45 22.34 10.90
CA GLN A 104 -4.14 22.99 11.14
C GLN A 104 -3.40 22.51 12.40
N GLY A 105 -3.57 21.25 12.79
CA GLY A 105 -2.74 20.64 13.81
C GLY A 105 -1.25 20.60 13.43
N LYS A 106 -0.37 20.57 14.43
CA LYS A 106 1.09 20.45 14.21
C LYS A 106 1.46 19.22 13.39
N LEU A 107 0.86 18.07 13.70
CA LEU A 107 1.15 16.80 13.03
C LEU A 107 0.66 16.79 11.57
N THR A 108 -0.56 17.25 11.31
CA THR A 108 -1.12 17.33 9.95
C THR A 108 -0.33 18.30 9.09
N TYR A 109 0.09 19.45 9.64
CA TYR A 109 0.97 20.38 8.93
C TYR A 109 2.33 19.76 8.58
N ASP A 110 2.97 19.08 9.53
CA ASP A 110 4.25 18.40 9.29
C ASP A 110 4.13 17.28 8.24
N LEU A 111 3.02 16.54 8.24
CA LEU A 111 2.79 15.41 7.34
C LEU A 111 2.39 15.82 5.92
N TYR A 112 1.46 16.76 5.77
CA TYR A 112 0.84 17.07 4.48
C TYR A 112 1.44 18.32 3.81
N VAL A 113 1.88 19.31 4.60
CA VAL A 113 2.38 20.59 4.07
C VAL A 113 3.89 20.58 4.00
N LYS A 114 4.57 20.35 5.12
CA LYS A 114 6.04 20.44 5.20
C LYS A 114 6.76 19.35 4.42
N LYS A 115 6.17 18.17 4.26
CA LYS A 115 6.75 17.07 3.45
C LYS A 115 6.76 17.40 1.95
N SER A 116 5.83 18.24 1.51
CA SER A 116 5.51 18.56 0.11
C SER A 116 6.21 19.83 -0.41
N LEU A 117 6.72 20.68 0.51
CA LEU A 117 7.57 21.85 0.24
C LEU A 117 9.06 21.47 0.28
#